data_AF-A0A0P9CQ91-F1
#
_entry.id   AF-A0A0P9CQ91-F1
#
_cell.length_a   1.000
_cell.length_b   1.000
_cell.length_c   1.000
_cell.angle_alpha   90.00
_cell.angle_beta   90.00
_cell.angle_gamma   90.00
#
_symmetry.space_group_name_H-M   'P 1'
#
loop_
_entity.id
_entity.type
_entity.pdbx_description
1 polymer ?
#
loop_
_entity_poly.entity_id
_entity_poly.type
_entity_poly.pdbx_seq_one_letter_code
_entity_poly.pdbx_strand_id
1 'polypeptide(L)'
;PNPLQALLTLAFLVLFLSYRDYPQIIARGAARERARIAGDRAYIAGDYPAAEQSYRAALAAQPDFIDAHTSLALALAAAGRSADARAELTPGASRRSDLVRGALARDAGDLDAARAPLASAENRAGENIQRWALNWLRPPATNFLQLSQGLDLGYIDGFSGGEDGPAGTFRWLSGSGRVQLPLTHPLAPGSEVLLRLTSGRPGPVPLDVWAGDRWLGQVQVASG
;
A
#
# COMPACT_ATOMS: atom_id res chain seq x y z
N PRO A 1 -37.56 -23.81 -24.88
CA PRO A 1 -36.40 -24.41 -24.16
C PRO A 1 -36.35 -25.93 -24.41
N ASN A 2 -35.17 -26.48 -24.76
CA ASN A 2 -35.00 -27.91 -24.99
C ASN A 2 -35.08 -28.66 -23.63
N PRO A 3 -35.93 -29.69 -23.46
CA PRO A 3 -36.07 -30.42 -22.20
C PRO A 3 -34.75 -31.06 -21.72
N LEU A 4 -33.88 -31.48 -22.64
CA LEU A 4 -32.55 -31.99 -22.32
C LEU A 4 -31.66 -30.92 -21.68
N GLN A 5 -31.74 -29.67 -22.18
CA GLN A 5 -30.99 -28.54 -21.63
C GLN A 5 -31.45 -28.19 -20.21
N ALA A 6 -32.76 -28.24 -19.95
CA ALA A 6 -33.30 -28.03 -18.61
C ALA A 6 -32.83 -29.11 -17.63
N LEU A 7 -32.84 -30.38 -18.06
CA LEU A 7 -32.38 -31.53 -17.27
C LEU A 7 -30.88 -31.46 -16.95
N LEU A 8 -30.04 -31.09 -17.93
CA LEU A 8 -28.61 -30.92 -17.73
C LEU A 8 -28.30 -29.74 -16.78
N THR A 9 -29.04 -28.64 -16.89
CA THR A 9 -28.88 -27.48 -15.99
C THR A 9 -29.26 -27.88 -14.56
N LEU A 10 -30.36 -28.62 -14.38
CA LEU A 10 -30.80 -29.10 -13.07
C LEU A 10 -29.78 -30.09 -12.46
N ALA A 11 -29.29 -31.04 -13.25
CA ALA A 11 -28.27 -32.00 -12.81
C ALA A 11 -26.96 -31.28 -12.42
N PHE A 12 -26.55 -30.26 -13.19
CA PHE A 12 -25.40 -29.42 -12.84
C PHE A 12 -25.64 -28.66 -11.53
N LEU A 13 -26.81 -28.06 -11.32
CA LEU A 13 -27.14 -27.36 -10.06
C LEU A 13 -27.17 -28.31 -8.86
N VAL A 14 -27.73 -29.52 -9.02
CA VAL A 14 -27.72 -30.55 -7.97
C VAL A 14 -26.30 -30.97 -7.67
N LEU A 15 -25.48 -31.24 -8.68
CA LEU A 15 -24.06 -31.59 -8.49
C LEU A 15 -23.31 -30.43 -7.83
N PHE A 16 -23.51 -29.19 -8.30
CA PHE A 16 -22.90 -27.99 -7.74
C PHE A 16 -23.28 -27.81 -6.27
N LEU A 17 -24.53 -28.05 -5.88
CA LEU A 17 -24.97 -27.91 -4.48
C LEU A 17 -24.60 -29.09 -3.57
N SER A 18 -24.40 -30.29 -4.13
CA SER A 18 -24.14 -31.52 -3.36
C SER A 18 -22.67 -31.97 -3.35
N TYR A 19 -21.85 -31.55 -4.32
CA TYR A 19 -20.45 -31.97 -4.45
C TYR A 19 -19.52 -31.32 -3.42
N ARG A 20 -19.83 -30.07 -3.03
CA ARG A 20 -19.14 -29.35 -1.95
C ARG A 20 -20.15 -28.42 -1.29
N ASP A 21 -19.86 -27.99 -0.08
CA ASP A 21 -20.71 -27.09 0.70
C ASP A 21 -20.65 -25.63 0.17
N TYR A 22 -20.86 -25.44 -1.14
CA TYR A 22 -20.76 -24.16 -1.84
C TYR A 22 -21.67 -23.08 -1.24
N PRO A 23 -22.93 -23.36 -0.82
CA PRO A 23 -23.73 -22.35 -0.13
C PRO A 23 -23.03 -21.79 1.12
N GLN A 24 -22.42 -22.66 1.95
CA GLN A 24 -21.66 -22.20 3.11
C GLN A 24 -20.37 -21.47 2.70
N ILE A 25 -19.65 -21.94 1.69
CA ILE A 25 -18.43 -21.28 1.17
C ILE A 25 -18.76 -19.86 0.68
N ILE A 26 -19.84 -19.71 -0.09
CA ILE A 26 -20.32 -18.41 -0.58
C ILE A 26 -20.73 -17.53 0.60
N ALA A 27 -21.49 -18.06 1.56
CA ALA A 27 -21.93 -17.30 2.73
C ALA A 27 -20.74 -16.80 3.58
N ARG A 28 -19.74 -17.66 3.83
CA ARG A 28 -18.48 -17.26 4.51
C ARG A 28 -17.70 -16.23 3.71
N GLY A 29 -17.63 -16.37 2.39
CA GLY A 29 -17.01 -15.39 1.51
C GLY A 29 -17.71 -14.04 1.51
N ALA A 30 -19.04 -14.02 1.52
CA ALA A 30 -19.81 -12.78 1.65
C ALA A 30 -19.68 -12.17 3.06
N ALA A 31 -19.59 -12.99 4.11
CA ALA A 31 -19.39 -12.52 5.47
C ALA A 31 -18.00 -11.88 5.66
N ARG A 32 -16.93 -12.55 5.22
CA ARG A 32 -15.56 -12.02 5.35
C ARG A 32 -15.40 -10.68 4.60
N GLU A 33 -15.98 -10.58 3.40
CA GLU A 33 -15.83 -9.38 2.57
C GLU A 33 -16.64 -8.21 3.13
N ARG A 34 -17.88 -8.45 3.59
CA ARG A 34 -18.67 -7.41 4.28
C ARG A 34 -17.94 -6.87 5.51
N ALA A 35 -17.36 -7.77 6.31
CA ALA A 35 -16.60 -7.39 7.50
C ALA A 35 -15.32 -6.62 7.14
N ARG A 36 -14.59 -7.05 6.11
CA ARG A 36 -13.41 -6.32 5.60
C ARG A 36 -13.76 -4.91 5.13
N ILE A 37 -14.82 -4.75 4.34
CA ILE A 37 -15.28 -3.44 3.85
C ILE A 37 -15.71 -2.53 5.02
N ALA A 38 -16.39 -3.07 6.03
CA ALA A 38 -16.74 -2.31 7.23
C ALA A 38 -15.47 -1.84 7.97
N GLY A 39 -14.47 -2.72 8.09
CA GLY A 39 -13.17 -2.38 8.67
C GLY A 39 -12.46 -1.26 7.91
N ASP A 40 -12.43 -1.33 6.57
CA ASP A 40 -11.82 -0.29 5.73
C ASP A 40 -12.46 1.08 5.94
N ARG A 41 -13.79 1.12 6.06
CA ARG A 41 -14.53 2.36 6.32
C ARG A 41 -14.18 2.94 7.70
N ALA A 42 -14.13 2.09 8.72
CA ALA A 42 -13.75 2.50 10.07
C ALA A 42 -12.29 3.00 10.12
N TYR A 43 -11.37 2.33 9.42
CA TYR A 43 -9.97 2.74 9.32
C TYR A 43 -9.83 4.13 8.67
N ILE A 44 -10.53 4.37 7.56
CA ILE A 44 -10.54 5.68 6.89
C ILE A 44 -11.12 6.76 7.81
N ALA A 45 -12.12 6.42 8.63
CA ALA A 45 -12.69 7.34 9.62
C ALA A 45 -11.79 7.57 10.84
N GLY A 46 -10.67 6.86 10.97
CA GLY A 46 -9.78 6.92 12.14
C GLY A 46 -10.29 6.15 13.37
N ASP A 47 -11.39 5.40 13.24
CA ASP A 47 -11.92 4.54 14.30
C ASP A 47 -11.22 3.17 14.26
N TYR A 48 -9.97 3.15 14.72
CA TYR A 48 -9.14 1.94 14.73
C TYR A 48 -9.71 0.80 15.58
N PRO A 49 -10.36 1.05 16.75
CA PRO A 49 -11.06 -0.01 17.48
C PRO A 49 -12.18 -0.67 16.68
N ALA A 50 -13.03 0.09 15.99
CA ALA A 50 -14.09 -0.46 15.15
C ALA A 50 -13.51 -1.19 13.92
N ALA A 51 -12.40 -0.69 13.36
CA ALA A 51 -11.68 -1.34 12.28
C ALA A 51 -11.13 -2.71 12.74
N GLU A 52 -10.45 -2.78 13.88
CA GLU A 52 -9.95 -4.01 14.50
C GLU A 52 -11.06 -5.03 14.72
N GLN A 53 -12.20 -4.61 15.28
CA GLN A 53 -13.35 -5.49 15.49
C GLN A 53 -13.86 -6.07 14.17
N SER A 54 -13.99 -5.23 13.14
CA SER A 54 -14.49 -5.62 11.82
C SER A 54 -13.52 -6.57 11.10
N TYR A 55 -12.22 -6.31 11.17
CA TYR A 55 -11.22 -7.20 10.58
C TYR A 55 -11.15 -8.55 11.30
N ARG A 56 -11.29 -8.59 12.64
CA ARG A 56 -11.43 -9.86 13.37
C ARG A 56 -12.69 -10.62 12.98
N ALA A 57 -13.80 -9.93 12.71
CA ALA A 57 -15.00 -10.60 12.19
C ALA A 57 -14.77 -11.19 10.79
N ALA A 58 -13.96 -10.54 9.95
CA ALA A 58 -13.56 -11.11 8.66
C ALA A 58 -12.73 -12.38 8.84
N LEU A 59 -11.78 -12.38 9.79
CA LEU A 59 -10.97 -13.55 10.14
C LEU A 59 -11.77 -14.67 10.81
N ALA A 60 -12.80 -14.35 11.59
CA ALA A 60 -13.71 -15.37 12.13
C ALA A 60 -14.50 -16.09 11.01
N ALA A 61 -14.85 -15.38 9.94
CA ALA A 61 -15.50 -15.96 8.77
C ALA A 61 -14.51 -16.76 7.89
N GLN A 62 -13.26 -16.30 7.79
CA GLN A 62 -12.17 -16.99 7.10
C GLN A 62 -10.81 -16.71 7.76
N PRO A 63 -10.24 -17.66 8.54
CA PRO A 63 -9.01 -17.44 9.29
C PRO A 63 -7.75 -17.21 8.45
N ASP A 64 -7.68 -17.69 7.21
CA ASP A 64 -6.52 -17.54 6.33
C ASP A 64 -6.65 -16.34 5.37
N PHE A 65 -7.56 -15.40 5.66
CA PHE A 65 -7.82 -14.26 4.79
C PHE A 65 -6.73 -13.18 4.91
N ILE A 66 -5.72 -13.27 4.04
CA ILE A 66 -4.52 -12.41 4.05
C ILE A 66 -4.83 -10.90 4.04
N ASP A 67 -5.85 -10.47 3.29
CA ASP A 67 -6.24 -9.05 3.28
C ASP A 67 -6.74 -8.57 4.64
N ALA A 68 -7.47 -9.41 5.38
CA ALA A 68 -7.94 -9.07 6.72
C ALA A 68 -6.80 -9.05 7.75
N HIS A 69 -5.84 -9.97 7.67
CA HIS A 69 -4.61 -9.91 8.50
C HIS A 69 -3.81 -8.63 8.22
N THR A 70 -3.62 -8.29 6.93
CA THR A 70 -2.87 -7.08 6.55
C THR A 70 -3.56 -5.81 7.03
N SER A 71 -4.89 -5.75 6.91
CA SER A 71 -5.67 -4.59 7.33
C SER A 71 -5.81 -4.48 8.85
N LEU A 72 -5.89 -5.62 9.55
CA LEU A 72 -5.83 -5.67 11.01
C LEU A 72 -4.47 -5.15 11.51
N ALA A 73 -3.37 -5.56 10.88
CA ALA A 73 -2.04 -5.06 11.23
C ALA A 73 -1.94 -3.53 11.08
N LEU A 74 -2.50 -2.97 10.01
CA LEU A 74 -2.59 -1.51 9.84
C LEU A 74 -3.39 -0.83 10.96
N ALA A 75 -4.56 -1.36 11.31
CA ALA A 75 -5.40 -0.80 12.38
C ALA A 75 -4.69 -0.86 13.75
N LEU A 76 -4.04 -1.99 14.05
CA LEU A 76 -3.25 -2.16 15.27
C LEU A 76 -2.08 -1.17 15.34
N ALA A 77 -1.35 -1.01 14.24
CA ALA A 77 -0.24 -0.06 14.15
C ALA A 77 -0.69 1.39 14.36
N ALA A 78 -1.80 1.78 13.73
CA ALA A 78 -2.38 3.10 13.89
C ALA A 78 -2.90 3.35 15.31
N ALA A 79 -3.30 2.29 16.02
CA ALA A 79 -3.63 2.32 17.45
C ALA A 79 -2.40 2.26 18.38
N GLY A 80 -1.17 2.31 17.85
CA GLY A 80 0.08 2.25 18.63
C GLY A 80 0.51 0.86 19.07
N ARG A 81 -0.15 -0.20 18.59
CA ARG A 81 0.11 -1.61 18.95
C ARG A 81 1.00 -2.30 17.92
N SER A 82 2.18 -1.73 17.67
CA SER A 82 3.10 -2.19 16.61
C SER A 82 3.60 -3.63 16.78
N ALA A 83 3.75 -4.11 18.02
CA ALA A 83 4.14 -5.49 18.29
C ALA A 83 3.06 -6.49 17.84
N ASP A 84 1.81 -6.22 18.21
CA ASP A 84 0.66 -7.02 17.79
C ASP A 84 0.47 -6.95 16.27
N ALA A 85 0.63 -5.77 15.68
CA ALA A 85 0.55 -5.57 14.24
C ALA A 85 1.55 -6.46 13.48
N ARG A 86 2.80 -6.55 13.96
CA ARG A 86 3.81 -7.43 13.37
C ARG A 86 3.45 -8.91 13.49
N ALA A 87 2.83 -9.32 14.59
CA ALA A 87 2.44 -10.71 14.82
C ALA A 87 1.35 -11.19 13.84
N GLU A 88 0.50 -10.27 13.36
CA GLU A 88 -0.52 -10.56 12.35
C GLU A 88 0.05 -10.78 10.93
N LEU A 89 1.30 -10.39 10.68
CA LEU A 89 1.88 -10.38 9.34
C LEU A 89 2.81 -11.57 9.10
N THR A 90 2.39 -12.46 8.19
CA THR A 90 3.23 -13.55 7.72
C THR A 90 4.17 -13.08 6.60
N PRO A 91 5.49 -13.32 6.70
CA PRO A 91 6.46 -13.02 5.64
C PRO A 91 6.09 -13.63 4.28
N GLY A 92 6.14 -12.82 3.22
CA GLY A 92 5.90 -13.25 1.86
C GLY A 92 4.43 -13.55 1.50
N ALA A 93 3.50 -13.46 2.46
CA ALA A 93 2.10 -13.81 2.26
C ALA A 93 1.40 -12.93 1.23
N SER A 94 1.74 -11.64 1.16
CA SER A 94 1.31 -10.73 0.09
C SER A 94 2.25 -9.53 0.00
N ARG A 95 2.20 -8.79 -1.12
CA ARG A 95 2.93 -7.52 -1.28
C ARG A 95 2.54 -6.50 -0.21
N ARG A 96 1.24 -6.39 0.10
CA ARG A 96 0.75 -5.46 1.13
C ARG A 96 1.24 -5.88 2.52
N SER A 97 1.25 -7.18 2.83
CA SER A 97 1.81 -7.69 4.09
C SER A 97 3.31 -7.37 4.21
N ASP A 98 4.09 -7.60 3.15
CA ASP A 98 5.52 -7.26 3.11
C ASP A 98 5.74 -5.74 3.26
N LEU A 99 4.92 -4.92 2.59
CA LEU A 99 4.97 -3.48 2.70
C LEU A 99 4.69 -3.01 4.15
N VAL A 100 3.62 -3.49 4.77
CA VAL A 100 3.28 -3.10 6.15
C VAL A 100 4.35 -3.57 7.12
N ARG A 101 4.86 -4.80 6.97
CA ARG A 101 5.94 -5.31 7.82
C ARG A 101 7.20 -4.45 7.71
N GLY A 102 7.58 -4.07 6.50
CA GLY A 102 8.71 -3.18 6.24
C GLY A 102 8.49 -1.77 6.80
N ALA A 103 7.29 -1.22 6.64
CA ALA A 103 6.91 0.06 7.22
C ALA A 103 6.99 0.04 8.74
N LEU A 104 6.48 -1.01 9.41
CA LEU A 104 6.57 -1.15 10.87
C LEU A 104 8.02 -1.21 11.37
N ALA A 105 8.91 -1.87 10.63
CA ALA A 105 10.34 -1.88 10.96
C ALA A 105 10.97 -0.49 10.80
N ARG A 106 10.67 0.21 9.69
CA ARG A 106 11.13 1.58 9.46
C ARG A 106 10.65 2.52 10.56
N ASP A 107 9.37 2.44 10.93
CA ASP A 107 8.74 3.33 11.91
C ASP A 107 9.30 3.07 13.32
N ALA A 108 9.81 1.85 13.58
CA ALA A 108 10.57 1.50 14.79
C ALA A 108 12.06 1.93 14.75
N GLY A 109 12.53 2.51 13.64
CA GLY A 109 13.93 2.90 13.44
C GLY A 109 14.86 1.80 12.94
N ASP A 110 14.35 0.58 12.71
CA ASP A 110 15.13 -0.55 12.20
C ASP A 110 15.12 -0.56 10.67
N LEU A 111 15.95 0.31 10.09
CA LEU A 111 16.03 0.50 8.64
C LEU A 111 16.57 -0.74 7.92
N ASP A 112 17.43 -1.52 8.56
CA ASP A 112 17.98 -2.74 7.96
C ASP A 112 16.93 -3.84 7.86
N ALA A 113 16.11 -4.03 8.90
CA ALA A 113 14.98 -4.96 8.84
C ALA A 113 13.86 -4.48 7.88
N ALA A 114 13.75 -3.18 7.62
CA ALA A 114 12.75 -2.61 6.74
C ALA A 114 13.01 -2.87 5.24
N ARG A 115 14.28 -2.83 4.82
CA ARG A 115 14.68 -2.84 3.40
C ARG A 115 14.18 -4.07 2.63
N ALA A 116 14.44 -5.28 3.14
CA ALA A 116 14.09 -6.50 2.41
C ALA A 116 12.58 -6.68 2.20
N PRO A 117 11.70 -6.50 3.21
CA PRO A 117 10.26 -6.50 3.00
C PRO A 117 9.78 -5.41 2.02
N LEU A 118 10.30 -4.19 2.11
CA LEU A 118 9.91 -3.09 1.22
C LEU A 118 10.29 -3.36 -0.24
N ALA A 119 11.51 -3.88 -0.48
CA ALA A 119 11.94 -4.30 -1.80
C ALA A 119 11.09 -5.47 -2.34
N SER A 120 10.75 -6.45 -1.49
CA SER A 120 9.87 -7.58 -1.86
C SER A 120 8.48 -7.10 -2.29
N ALA A 121 7.92 -6.09 -1.61
CA ALA A 121 6.61 -5.54 -1.92
C ALA A 121 6.56 -4.87 -3.31
N GLU A 122 7.66 -4.24 -3.72
CA GLU A 122 7.76 -3.49 -4.98
C GLU A 122 8.06 -4.39 -6.19
N ASN A 123 8.92 -5.41 -6.04
CA ASN A 123 9.47 -6.18 -7.17
C ASN A 123 8.50 -7.21 -7.81
N ARG A 124 7.27 -7.35 -7.32
CA ARG A 124 6.30 -8.33 -7.86
C ARG A 124 5.24 -7.63 -8.72
N ALA A 125 5.19 -7.90 -10.02
CA ALA A 125 4.22 -7.29 -10.96
C ALA A 125 2.75 -7.33 -10.48
N GLY A 126 2.03 -6.20 -10.53
CA GLY A 126 0.63 -6.07 -10.07
C GLY A 126 0.23 -4.67 -9.58
N GLU A 127 -0.68 -4.62 -8.60
CA GLU A 127 -1.23 -3.41 -7.94
C GLU A 127 -0.22 -2.26 -7.74
N ASN A 128 -0.69 -1.00 -7.88
CA ASN A 128 0.13 0.18 -7.56
C ASN A 128 0.36 0.29 -6.04
N ILE A 129 1.48 -0.30 -5.59
CA ILE A 129 1.87 -0.37 -4.18
C ILE A 129 2.22 1.00 -3.58
N GLN A 130 2.75 1.93 -4.39
CA GLN A 130 3.05 3.30 -3.96
C GLN A 130 1.77 4.05 -3.58
N ARG A 131 0.75 3.99 -4.45
CA ARG A 131 -0.57 4.58 -4.16
C ARG A 131 -1.25 3.93 -2.96
N TRP A 132 -1.18 2.61 -2.85
CA TRP A 132 -1.72 1.92 -1.68
C TRP A 132 -1.00 2.39 -0.40
N ALA A 133 0.34 2.47 -0.43
CA ALA A 133 1.14 2.93 0.69
C ALA A 133 0.73 4.34 1.15
N LEU A 134 0.55 5.30 0.23
CA LEU A 134 0.11 6.65 0.57
C LEU A 134 -1.27 6.70 1.22
N ASN A 135 -2.20 5.85 0.77
CA ASN A 135 -3.56 5.85 1.31
C ASN A 135 -3.60 5.27 2.73
N TRP A 136 -2.84 4.21 2.97
CA TRP A 136 -3.00 3.38 4.16
C TRP A 136 -1.92 3.58 5.22
N LEU A 137 -0.67 3.85 4.83
CA LEU A 137 0.41 4.06 5.79
C LEU A 137 0.39 5.48 6.36
N ARG A 138 0.96 5.62 7.57
CA ARG A 138 1.18 6.89 8.25
C ARG A 138 2.66 6.95 8.65
N PRO A 139 3.56 7.16 7.68
CA PRO A 139 4.99 7.09 7.95
C PRO A 139 5.43 8.24 8.87
N PRO A 140 6.57 8.11 9.57
CA PRO A 140 7.07 9.15 10.48
C PRO A 140 7.33 10.47 9.75
N ALA A 141 7.25 11.57 10.49
CA ALA A 141 7.60 12.86 9.94
C ALA A 141 9.07 12.89 9.53
N THR A 142 9.37 13.44 8.34
CA THR A 142 10.73 13.56 7.84
C THR A 142 10.92 14.85 7.04
N ASN A 143 12.12 15.42 7.13
CA ASN A 143 12.59 16.54 6.32
C ASN A 143 13.56 16.10 5.21
N PHE A 144 13.89 14.81 5.14
CA PHE A 144 14.78 14.24 4.14
C PHE A 144 14.19 12.93 3.60
N LEU A 145 14.16 12.81 2.28
CA LEU A 145 13.67 11.62 1.60
C LEU A 145 14.67 11.23 0.50
N GLN A 146 15.42 10.16 0.75
CA GLN A 146 16.21 9.52 -0.29
C GLN A 146 15.29 8.60 -1.10
N LEU A 147 15.22 8.82 -2.41
CA LEU A 147 14.47 7.94 -3.29
C LEU A 147 15.27 6.65 -3.54
N SER A 148 14.54 5.53 -3.67
CA SER A 148 15.03 4.14 -3.79
C SER A 148 15.18 3.41 -2.44
N GLN A 149 15.47 2.11 -2.51
CA GLN A 149 15.55 1.16 -1.38
C GLN A 149 14.25 0.93 -0.59
N GLY A 150 13.12 1.41 -1.10
CA GLY A 150 11.79 1.14 -0.57
C GLY A 150 11.40 1.94 0.69
N LEU A 151 12.34 2.59 1.38
CA LEU A 151 12.05 3.43 2.57
C LEU A 151 11.15 4.63 2.25
N ASP A 152 11.13 5.03 0.98
CA ASP A 152 10.29 6.06 0.42
C ASP A 152 8.85 5.63 0.13
N LEU A 153 8.52 4.34 0.23
CA LEU A 153 7.14 3.85 0.12
C LEU A 153 6.27 4.40 1.26
N GLY A 154 5.14 4.99 0.90
CA GLY A 154 4.27 5.74 1.80
C GLY A 154 4.52 7.25 1.78
N TYR A 155 5.55 7.71 1.07
CA TYR A 155 5.79 9.13 0.80
C TYR A 155 5.60 9.49 -0.69
N ILE A 156 5.56 8.51 -1.60
CA ILE A 156 5.59 8.75 -3.05
C ILE A 156 4.50 7.98 -3.83
N ASP A 157 4.10 8.52 -5.00
CA ASP A 157 3.35 7.83 -6.08
C ASP A 157 3.81 8.35 -7.44
N GLY A 158 3.74 7.53 -8.49
CA GLY A 158 4.10 7.90 -9.86
C GLY A 158 5.59 7.75 -10.23
N PHE A 159 6.36 7.02 -9.41
CA PHE A 159 7.78 6.76 -9.65
C PHE A 159 8.01 5.30 -10.08
N SER A 160 9.08 5.05 -10.85
CA SER A 160 9.55 3.69 -11.15
C SER A 160 10.03 2.96 -9.88
N GLY A 161 10.34 1.67 -10.02
CA GLY A 161 11.14 0.95 -9.02
C GLY A 161 12.46 1.65 -8.72
N GLY A 162 12.97 1.44 -7.50
CA GLY A 162 14.24 2.00 -7.06
C GLY A 162 15.42 1.41 -7.83
N GLU A 163 16.33 2.28 -8.25
CA GLU A 163 17.57 1.91 -8.93
C GLU A 163 18.79 2.42 -8.15
N ASP A 164 19.88 1.68 -8.26
CA ASP A 164 21.20 2.05 -7.75
C ASP A 164 22.10 2.34 -8.95
N GLY A 165 22.85 3.44 -8.91
CA GLY A 165 23.82 3.77 -9.94
C GLY A 165 25.00 4.60 -9.43
N PRO A 166 25.89 5.05 -10.33
CA PRO A 166 27.11 5.76 -9.96
C PRO A 166 26.86 7.06 -9.19
N ALA A 167 25.73 7.72 -9.45
CA ALA A 167 25.30 8.95 -8.78
C ALA A 167 24.54 8.71 -7.46
N GLY A 168 24.50 7.46 -6.99
CA GLY A 168 23.72 7.01 -5.84
C GLY A 168 22.40 6.37 -6.24
N THR A 169 21.44 6.42 -5.34
CA THR A 169 20.13 5.76 -5.52
C THR A 169 19.10 6.75 -6.06
N PHE A 170 18.23 6.29 -6.97
CA PHE A 170 17.25 7.14 -7.64
C PHE A 170 16.00 6.36 -8.08
N ARG A 171 14.99 7.12 -8.52
CA ARG A 171 13.80 6.61 -9.21
C ARG A 171 13.49 7.49 -10.41
N TRP A 172 12.96 6.91 -11.47
CA TRP A 172 12.48 7.64 -12.63
C TRP A 172 11.03 8.12 -12.42
N LEU A 173 10.73 9.33 -12.90
CA LEU A 173 9.37 9.85 -12.93
C LEU A 173 8.60 9.29 -14.12
N SER A 174 7.44 8.67 -13.88
CA SER A 174 6.59 8.07 -14.94
C SER A 174 5.47 9.02 -15.36
N GLY A 175 5.82 10.25 -15.75
CA GLY A 175 4.87 11.31 -16.08
C GLY A 175 4.66 12.27 -14.91
N SER A 176 3.66 12.02 -14.06
CA SER A 176 3.39 12.83 -12.88
C SER A 176 3.77 12.06 -11.61
N GLY A 177 4.49 12.72 -10.71
CA GLY A 177 4.86 12.18 -9.42
C GLY A 177 4.28 13.01 -8.28
N ARG A 178 3.95 12.34 -7.19
CA ARG A 178 3.55 12.98 -5.94
C ARG A 178 4.56 12.60 -4.87
N VAL A 179 5.03 13.59 -4.13
CA VAL A 179 5.79 13.40 -2.89
C VAL A 179 5.00 14.05 -1.76
N GLN A 180 4.69 13.30 -0.71
CA GLN A 180 3.99 13.75 0.47
C GLN A 180 4.90 13.56 1.69
N LEU A 181 5.36 14.66 2.28
CA LEU A 181 6.23 14.65 3.46
C LEU A 181 5.44 15.13 4.68
N PRO A 182 5.09 14.23 5.62
CA PRO A 182 4.63 14.65 6.93
C PRO A 182 5.76 15.43 7.61
N LEU A 183 5.47 16.64 8.08
CA LEU A 183 6.44 17.51 8.74
C LEU A 183 6.17 17.56 10.24
N THR A 184 7.24 17.63 11.04
CA THR A 184 7.13 17.78 12.50
C THR A 184 6.58 19.14 12.90
N HIS A 185 6.87 20.17 12.08
CA HIS A 185 6.39 21.53 12.27
C HIS A 185 5.88 22.09 10.94
N PRO A 186 4.88 22.99 10.95
CA PRO A 186 4.44 23.70 9.76
C PRO A 186 5.60 24.46 9.09
N LEU A 187 5.55 24.59 7.77
CA LEU A 187 6.50 25.42 7.03
C LEU A 187 6.34 26.90 7.43
N ALA A 188 7.46 27.56 7.71
CA ALA A 188 7.53 28.99 7.97
C ALA A 188 7.83 29.77 6.67
N PRO A 189 7.47 31.06 6.57
CA PRO A 189 7.91 31.91 5.46
C PRO A 189 9.45 31.85 5.28
N GLY A 190 9.90 31.66 4.04
CA GLY A 190 11.32 31.48 3.73
C GLY A 190 11.84 30.05 3.86
N SER A 191 10.98 29.07 4.17
CA SER A 191 11.37 27.65 4.10
C SER A 191 11.72 27.24 2.68
N GLU A 192 12.80 26.47 2.52
CA GLU A 192 13.31 26.02 1.24
C GLU A 192 13.09 24.51 1.05
N VAL A 193 12.82 24.09 -0.19
CA VAL A 193 12.76 22.68 -0.58
C VAL A 193 13.83 22.44 -1.62
N LEU A 194 14.84 21.64 -1.26
CA LEU A 194 15.90 21.23 -2.17
C LEU A 194 15.48 19.97 -2.92
N LEU A 195 15.48 20.03 -4.25
CA LEU A 195 15.25 18.87 -5.12
C LEU A 195 16.54 18.54 -5.87
N ARG A 196 17.02 17.30 -5.73
CA ARG A 196 18.12 16.77 -6.56
C ARG A 196 17.53 15.92 -7.68
N LEU A 197 17.66 16.41 -8.91
CA LEU A 197 17.01 15.83 -10.10
C LEU A 197 18.03 15.71 -11.23
N THR A 198 17.85 14.70 -12.09
CA THR A 198 18.59 14.56 -13.35
C THR A 198 17.65 14.05 -14.43
N SER A 199 17.91 14.45 -15.67
CA SER A 199 17.17 13.97 -16.84
C SER A 199 17.91 12.80 -17.49
N GLY A 200 17.18 11.68 -17.69
CA GLY A 200 17.65 10.58 -18.53
C GLY A 200 17.54 10.85 -20.04
N ARG A 201 17.01 12.02 -20.42
CA ARG A 201 16.89 12.47 -21.82
C ARG A 201 17.96 13.52 -22.13
N PRO A 202 18.47 13.53 -23.37
CA PRO A 202 19.40 14.57 -23.79
C PRO A 202 18.73 15.95 -23.80
N GLY A 203 19.44 16.95 -23.29
CA GLY A 203 18.98 18.35 -23.22
C GLY A 203 18.11 18.66 -21.99
N PRO A 204 17.76 19.95 -21.77
CA PRO A 204 16.93 20.37 -20.65
C PRO A 204 15.50 19.84 -20.79
N VAL A 205 14.98 19.21 -19.74
CA VAL A 205 13.59 18.74 -19.65
C VAL A 205 12.82 19.64 -18.68
N PRO A 206 11.74 20.31 -19.12
CA PRO A 206 10.92 21.12 -18.22
C PRO A 206 10.15 20.23 -17.23
N LEU A 207 10.17 20.61 -15.96
CA LEU A 207 9.39 20.00 -14.88
C LEU A 207 8.56 21.07 -14.18
N ASP A 208 7.24 20.93 -14.23
CA ASP A 208 6.33 21.79 -13.48
C ASP A 208 6.27 21.33 -12.01
N VAL A 209 6.39 22.28 -11.09
CA VAL A 209 6.42 22.01 -9.65
C VAL A 209 5.20 22.64 -8.98
N TRP A 210 4.55 21.86 -8.13
CA TRP A 210 3.34 22.24 -7.40
C TRP A 210 3.50 21.94 -5.91
N ALA A 211 2.89 22.77 -5.07
CA ALA A 211 2.72 22.52 -3.64
C ALA A 211 1.22 22.57 -3.30
N GLY A 212 0.63 21.40 -3.03
CA GLY A 212 -0.82 21.27 -3.00
C GLY A 212 -1.41 21.68 -4.34
N ASP A 213 -2.37 22.60 -4.32
CA ASP A 213 -3.02 23.14 -5.53
C ASP A 213 -2.32 24.40 -6.07
N ARG A 214 -1.19 24.81 -5.47
CA ARG A 214 -0.44 26.00 -5.89
C ARG A 214 0.69 25.64 -6.84
N TRP A 215 0.68 26.22 -8.03
CA TRP A 215 1.82 26.17 -8.95
C TRP A 215 2.98 27.02 -8.43
N LEU A 216 4.18 26.44 -8.39
CA LEU A 216 5.39 27.12 -7.93
C LEU A 216 6.26 27.60 -9.09
N GLY A 217 6.16 26.96 -10.26
CA GLY A 217 6.94 27.31 -11.44
C GLY A 217 7.37 26.09 -12.23
N GLN A 218 8.23 26.34 -13.23
CA GLN A 218 8.85 25.31 -14.05
C GLN A 218 10.37 25.34 -13.86
N VAL A 219 10.96 24.17 -13.65
CA VAL A 219 12.42 23.99 -13.52
C VAL A 219 12.94 23.23 -14.73
N GLN A 220 14.05 23.68 -15.30
CA GLN A 220 14.73 22.97 -16.40
C GLN A 220 15.69 21.93 -15.81
N VAL A 221 15.38 20.65 -15.99
CA VAL A 221 16.19 19.53 -15.49
C VAL A 221 17.16 19.10 -16.58
N ALA A 222 18.44 19.38 -16.38
CA ALA A 222 19.50 18.97 -17.30
C ALA A 222 19.85 17.49 -17.15
N SER A 223 20.44 16.91 -18.19
CA SER A 223 21.12 15.62 -18.11
C SER A 223 22.47 15.77 -17.39
N GLY A 224 22.73 14.95 -16.39
CA GLY A 224 23.98 14.97 -15.61
C GLY A 224 23.90 14.11 -14.37
#